data_AF-A0A537YYH4-F1
#
_entry.id   AF-A0A537YYH4-F1
#
_cell.length_a   1.000
_cell.length_b   1.000
_cell.length_c   1.000
_cell.angle_alpha   90.00
_cell.angle_beta   90.00
_cell.angle_gamma   90.00
#
_symmetry.space_group_name_H-M   'P 1'
#
loop_
_entity.id
_entity.type
_entity.pdbx_description
1 polymer ?
#
loop_
_entity_poly.entity_id
_entity_poly.type
_entity_poly.pdbx_seq_one_letter_code
_entity_poly.pdbx_strand_id
1 'polypeptide(L)'
;AGEATGEPIWQLPLFADYRKLIDSKVADIKNIGKRYGGAITASWFLAEFVGDTPWVHLDIAGPAFSEHGNDLGPAGGTGMPVRTLVRFLQDRAGARKR
;
A
#
# COMPACT_ATOMS: atom_id res chain seq x y z
N ALA A 1 9.79 7.96 -7.67
CA ALA A 1 8.45 8.18 -8.25
C ALA A 1 7.59 9.06 -7.35
N GLY A 2 7.21 8.61 -6.14
CA GLY A 2 6.35 9.40 -5.24
C GLY A 2 6.88 10.79 -4.90
N GLU A 3 8.17 10.92 -4.55
CA GLU A 3 8.83 12.22 -4.35
C GLU A 3 8.74 13.12 -5.59
N ALA A 4 8.98 12.56 -6.78
CA ALA A 4 8.94 13.29 -8.04
C ALA A 4 7.53 13.77 -8.43
N THR A 5 6.48 13.19 -7.86
CA THR A 5 5.08 13.54 -8.13
C THR A 5 4.40 14.28 -6.98
N GLY A 6 5.13 14.56 -5.89
CA GLY A 6 4.57 15.18 -4.68
C GLY A 6 3.56 14.28 -3.95
N GLU A 7 3.67 12.95 -4.12
CA GLU A 7 2.84 11.93 -3.47
C GLU A 7 3.76 11.05 -2.61
N PRO A 8 4.15 11.52 -1.41
CA PRO A 8 5.08 10.78 -0.58
C PRO A 8 4.47 9.42 -0.17
N ILE A 9 5.28 8.38 -0.22
CA ILE A 9 4.94 7.03 0.23
C ILE A 9 5.88 6.68 1.37
N TRP A 10 5.33 6.06 2.42
CA TRP A 10 6.10 5.62 3.57
C TRP A 10 6.14 4.10 3.63
N GLN A 11 7.34 3.52 3.68
CA GLN A 11 7.50 2.07 3.79
C GLN A 11 7.29 1.63 5.24
N LEU A 12 6.27 0.79 5.46
CA LEU A 12 6.05 0.13 6.74
C LEU A 12 6.84 -1.18 6.83
N PRO A 13 7.23 -1.60 8.05
CA PRO A 13 7.92 -2.87 8.24
C PRO A 13 6.99 -4.06 8.01
N LEU A 14 7.51 -5.11 7.37
CA LEU A 14 6.83 -6.39 7.20
C LEU A 14 7.59 -7.49 7.98
N PHE A 15 7.73 -7.30 9.29
CA PHE A 15 8.43 -8.27 10.14
C PHE A 15 7.59 -9.55 10.31
N ALA A 16 8.26 -10.71 10.30
CA ALA A 16 7.61 -12.03 10.36
C ALA A 16 6.76 -12.24 11.62
N ASP A 17 7.07 -11.60 12.74
CA ASP A 17 6.29 -11.76 13.97
C ASP A 17 4.86 -11.21 13.87
N TYR A 18 4.60 -10.26 12.96
CA TYR A 18 3.24 -9.78 12.72
C TYR A 18 2.36 -10.82 12.03
N ARG A 19 2.94 -11.78 11.29
CA ARG A 19 2.21 -12.85 10.61
C ARG A 19 1.48 -13.77 11.61
N LYS A 20 2.06 -14.03 12.77
CA LYS A 20 1.44 -14.83 13.84
C LYS A 20 0.17 -14.20 14.39
N LEU A 21 0.00 -12.88 14.22
CA LEU A 21 -1.18 -12.17 14.73
C LEU A 21 -2.46 -12.54 13.98
N ILE A 22 -2.34 -13.07 12.75
CA ILE A 22 -3.45 -13.52 11.91
C ILE A 22 -3.62 -15.04 11.90
N ASP A 23 -2.98 -15.76 12.83
CA ASP A 23 -3.24 -17.20 13.01
C ASP A 23 -4.67 -17.44 13.48
N SER A 24 -5.28 -18.50 12.95
CA SER A 24 -6.63 -18.94 13.29
C SER A 24 -6.60 -20.31 13.98
N LYS A 25 -7.57 -20.55 14.85
CA LYS A 25 -7.73 -21.84 15.55
C LYS A 25 -8.58 -22.85 14.75
N VAL A 26 -9.17 -22.41 13.65
CA VAL A 26 -10.17 -23.17 12.89
C VAL A 26 -9.85 -23.21 11.40
N ALA A 27 -9.37 -22.11 10.85
CA ALA A 27 -9.01 -21.96 9.43
C ALA A 27 -7.50 -21.76 9.28
N ASP A 28 -7.02 -21.65 8.04
CA ASP A 28 -5.60 -21.42 7.76
C ASP A 28 -5.11 -20.08 8.32
N ILE A 29 -5.92 -19.03 8.16
CA ILE A 29 -5.67 -17.67 8.67
C ILE A 29 -7.00 -16.99 9.03
N LYS A 30 -6.95 -15.90 9.80
CA LYS A 30 -8.08 -14.99 10.04
C LYS A 30 -7.85 -13.63 9.38
N ASN A 31 -8.92 -12.95 9.01
CA ASN A 31 -8.88 -11.66 8.30
C ASN A 31 -8.58 -10.44 9.19
N ILE A 32 -8.39 -10.63 10.50
CA ILE A 32 -8.17 -9.54 11.45
C ILE A 32 -7.09 -9.90 12.46
N GLY A 33 -6.15 -8.96 12.67
CA GLY A 33 -5.13 -9.02 13.69
C GLY A 33 -5.62 -8.54 15.06
N LYS A 34 -4.71 -7.98 15.85
CA LYS A 34 -5.03 -7.26 17.09
C LYS A 34 -5.43 -5.80 16.78
N ARG A 35 -5.83 -5.05 17.82
CA ARG A 35 -6.19 -3.62 17.70
C ARG A 35 -5.10 -2.75 17.06
N TYR A 36 -3.83 -3.03 17.34
CA TYR A 36 -2.69 -2.26 16.85
C TYR A 36 -1.96 -2.99 15.72
N GLY A 37 -1.44 -2.23 14.76
CA GLY A 37 -0.72 -2.77 13.61
C GLY A 37 -1.64 -3.29 12.49
N GLY A 38 -2.88 -2.79 12.41
CA GLY A 38 -3.89 -3.23 11.44
C GLY A 38 -3.39 -3.27 10.00
N ALA A 39 -2.78 -2.18 9.52
CA ALA A 39 -2.19 -2.10 8.17
C ALA A 39 -1.13 -3.18 7.92
N ILE A 40 -0.27 -3.47 8.90
CA ILE A 40 0.77 -4.51 8.79
C ILE A 40 0.15 -5.90 8.76
N THR A 41 -0.84 -6.18 9.62
CA THR A 41 -1.53 -7.48 9.63
C THR A 41 -2.39 -7.70 8.39
N ALA A 42 -2.98 -6.64 7.83
CA ALA A 42 -3.71 -6.71 6.56
C ALA A 42 -2.74 -7.00 5.39
N SER A 43 -1.57 -6.36 5.38
CA SER A 43 -0.51 -6.66 4.40
C SER A 43 -0.07 -8.12 4.48
N TRP A 44 0.13 -8.66 5.68
CA TRP A 44 0.42 -10.09 5.88
C TRP A 44 -0.71 -11.00 5.39
N PHE A 45 -1.98 -10.63 5.60
CA PHE A 45 -3.10 -11.38 5.05
C PHE A 45 -3.04 -11.44 3.52
N LEU A 46 -2.74 -10.32 2.85
CA LEU A 46 -2.58 -10.29 1.38
C LEU A 46 -1.40 -11.12 0.91
N ALA A 47 -0.28 -11.11 1.66
CA ALA A 47 0.94 -11.84 1.31
C ALA A 47 0.72 -13.35 1.14
N GLU A 48 -0.23 -13.94 1.86
CA GLU A 48 -0.60 -15.37 1.77
C GLU A 48 -1.10 -15.77 0.37
N PHE A 49 -1.50 -14.80 -0.46
CA PHE A 49 -2.10 -15.04 -1.78
C PHE A 49 -1.19 -14.68 -2.95
N VAL A 50 0.03 -14.18 -2.69
CA VAL A 50 0.93 -13.66 -3.74
C VAL A 50 1.86 -14.73 -4.33
N GLY A 51 2.18 -15.78 -3.56
CA GLY A 51 3.16 -16.80 -3.96
C GLY A 51 4.56 -16.20 -4.18
N ASP A 52 5.25 -16.65 -5.23
CA ASP A 52 6.62 -16.22 -5.54
C ASP A 52 6.72 -14.88 -6.31
N THR A 53 5.59 -14.21 -6.54
CA THR A 53 5.56 -12.99 -7.35
C THR A 53 6.13 -11.79 -6.57
N PRO A 54 7.10 -11.03 -7.11
CA PRO A 54 7.53 -9.78 -6.50
C PRO A 54 6.36 -8.80 -6.37
N TRP A 55 6.11 -8.31 -5.18
CA TRP A 55 4.90 -7.53 -4.90
C TRP A 55 5.13 -6.35 -3.97
N VAL A 56 4.16 -5.45 -4.00
CA VAL A 56 3.98 -4.36 -3.06
C VAL A 56 2.49 -4.14 -2.86
N HIS A 57 2.08 -3.83 -1.63
CA HIS A 57 0.75 -3.32 -1.32
C HIS A 57 0.85 -1.87 -0.88
N LEU A 58 0.01 -1.03 -1.46
CA LEU A 58 -0.15 0.38 -1.09
C LEU A 58 -1.47 0.52 -0.34
N ASP A 59 -1.39 0.71 0.98
CA ASP A 59 -2.54 1.10 1.79
C ASP A 59 -2.74 2.61 1.66
N ILE A 60 -3.86 2.99 1.03
CA ILE A 60 -4.17 4.39 0.66
C ILE A 60 -5.40 4.91 1.37
N ALA A 61 -5.92 4.21 2.39
CA ALA A 61 -7.13 4.62 3.08
C ALA A 61 -7.05 6.07 3.61
N GLY A 62 -5.89 6.45 4.16
CA GLY A 62 -5.63 7.81 4.64
C GLY A 62 -5.62 8.87 3.52
N PRO A 63 -4.73 8.78 2.52
CA PRO A 63 -4.59 9.82 1.50
C PRO A 63 -5.68 9.82 0.42
N ALA A 64 -6.51 8.79 0.29
CA ALA A 64 -7.50 8.69 -0.79
C ALA A 64 -8.62 9.75 -0.72
N PHE A 65 -8.88 10.32 0.45
CA PHE A 65 -9.93 11.34 0.65
C PHE A 65 -9.41 12.46 1.56
N SER A 66 -9.75 13.71 1.23
CA SER A 66 -9.37 14.90 2.00
C SER A 66 -10.61 15.73 2.33
N GLU A 67 -10.74 16.14 3.58
CA GLU A 67 -11.78 17.08 4.02
C GLU A 67 -11.50 18.53 3.59
N HIS A 68 -10.30 18.78 3.07
CA HIS A 68 -9.85 20.10 2.62
C HIS A 68 -9.45 20.07 1.16
N GLY A 69 -9.68 21.18 0.46
CA GLY A 69 -9.10 21.40 -0.86
C GLY A 69 -7.58 21.56 -0.78
N ASN A 70 -6.91 21.25 -1.88
CA ASN A 70 -5.48 21.43 -2.07
C ASN A 70 -5.21 21.94 -3.50
N ASP A 71 -3.94 22.09 -3.85
CA ASP A 71 -3.51 22.60 -5.17
C ASP A 71 -4.00 21.74 -6.35
N LEU A 72 -4.43 20.50 -6.10
CA LEU A 72 -4.88 19.55 -7.11
C LEU A 72 -6.40 19.47 -7.23
N GLY A 73 -7.15 20.04 -6.29
CA GLY A 73 -8.61 19.98 -6.35
C GLY A 73 -9.34 20.35 -5.06
N PRO A 74 -10.68 20.36 -5.11
CA PRO A 74 -11.53 20.61 -3.94
C PRO A 74 -11.44 19.47 -2.91
N ALA A 75 -12.06 19.67 -1.75
CA ALA A 75 -12.29 18.60 -0.77
C ALA A 75 -13.04 17.42 -1.43
N GLY A 76 -12.69 16.19 -1.06
CA GLY A 76 -13.22 14.98 -1.65
C GLY A 76 -12.14 13.94 -1.96
N GLY A 77 -12.41 13.11 -2.98
CA GLY A 77 -11.46 12.11 -3.46
C GLY A 77 -10.22 12.76 -4.08
N THR A 78 -9.05 12.37 -3.62
CA THR A 78 -7.77 13.00 -4.01
C THR A 78 -7.16 12.40 -5.27
N GLY A 79 -7.53 11.16 -5.62
CA GLY A 79 -6.91 10.40 -6.70
C GLY A 79 -5.50 9.89 -6.40
N MET A 80 -5.01 10.01 -5.16
CA MET A 80 -3.74 9.38 -4.77
C MET A 80 -3.86 7.85 -4.82
N PRO A 81 -2.87 7.10 -5.38
CA PRO A 81 -1.53 7.52 -5.82
C PRO A 81 -1.36 7.45 -7.35
N VAL A 82 -2.35 7.93 -8.13
CA VAL A 82 -2.37 7.75 -9.60
C VAL A 82 -1.09 8.29 -10.26
N ARG A 83 -0.64 9.50 -9.89
CA ARG A 83 0.55 10.10 -10.52
C ARG A 83 1.81 9.30 -10.20
N THR A 84 1.94 8.81 -8.96
CA THR A 84 3.07 7.96 -8.55
C THR A 84 3.15 6.68 -9.39
N LEU A 85 2.03 5.99 -9.58
CA LEU A 85 1.98 4.75 -10.37
C LEU A 85 2.31 5.01 -11.84
N VAL A 86 1.72 6.05 -12.44
CA VAL A 86 2.01 6.45 -13.82
C VAL A 86 3.49 6.77 -13.98
N ARG A 87 4.07 7.56 -13.07
CA ARG A 87 5.49 7.92 -13.12
C ARG A 87 6.39 6.70 -12.96
N PHE A 88 6.09 5.80 -12.02
CA PHE A 88 6.84 4.56 -11.84
C PHE A 88 6.87 3.70 -13.12
N LEU A 89 5.72 3.55 -13.79
CA LEU A 89 5.64 2.79 -15.04
C LEU A 89 6.41 3.46 -16.18
N GLN A 90 6.34 4.80 -16.30
CA GLN A 90 7.12 5.57 -17.28
C GLN A 90 8.63 5.41 -17.06
N ASP A 91 9.09 5.54 -15.82
CA ASP A 91 10.51 5.38 -15.47
C ASP A 91 10.99 3.95 -15.83
N ARG A 92 10.18 2.93 -15.54
CA ARG A 92 10.52 1.53 -15.82
C ARG A 92 10.49 1.20 -17.32
N ALA A 93 9.56 1.77 -18.08
CA ALA A 93 9.50 1.62 -19.53
C ALA A 93 10.65 2.35 -20.25
N GLY A 94 11.03 3.54 -19.76
CA GLY A 94 12.14 4.33 -20.29
C GLY A 94 13.51 3.68 -20.00
N ALA A 95 13.68 3.07 -18.83
CA ALA A 95 14.90 2.36 -18.45
C ALA A 95 15.18 1.13 -19.35
N ARG A 96 14.15 0.50 -19.91
CA ARG A 96 14.27 -0.62 -20.85
C ARG A 96 14.75 -0.22 -22.26
N LYS A 97 14.76 1.07 -22.59
CA LYS A 97 15.19 1.59 -23.90
C LYS A 97 16.66 2.01 -23.94
N ARG A 98 17.43 1.77 -22.87
CA ARG A 98 18.88 1.99 -22.82
C ARG A 98 19.63 0.67 -22.77
#